data_AF-A0A2K0US55-F1
#
_entry.id   AF-A0A2K0US55-F1
#
_cell.length_a   1.000
_cell.length_b   1.000
_cell.length_c   1.000
_cell.angle_alpha   90.00
_cell.angle_beta   90.00
_cell.angle_gamma   90.00
#
_symmetry.space_group_name_H-M   'P 1'
#
loop_
_entity.id
_entity.type
_entity.pdbx_description
1 polymer ?
#
loop_
_entity_poly.entity_id
_entity_poly.type
_entity_poly.pdbx_seq_one_letter_code
_entity_poly.pdbx_strand_id
1 'polypeptide(L)'
;MDSPGRGTIAPVDPAADLVLRLAYYMVTEDFEDGRSSSTMLVFFSAVRGLSGTGGEGYLRPHRFTPILSRLIYCVRLIFIEATLPQFEHSYVNIACRPRHGQLETLNAACRDRMCDGTMSPMWEFFSLLDYGRALRRSEGPVYHFYWSEDGQTLSWDSQDHLTMTQFRSLAHEALRQASAYCKRLMYDWDPGDVDLANVRDRLSTTTNGYSFVSDPANGLEDAYLELFMRACVSPVDGLLRKQGRD
;
A
#
# COMPACT_ATOMS: atom_id res chain seq x y z
N MET A 1 -51.70 -8.37 -19.08
CA MET A 1 -50.26 -8.30 -18.77
C MET A 1 -49.92 -6.83 -18.68
N ASP A 2 -50.17 -6.24 -17.52
CA ASP A 2 -49.87 -4.83 -17.25
C ASP A 2 -48.40 -4.71 -16.88
N SER A 3 -47.65 -3.95 -17.67
CA SER A 3 -46.30 -3.53 -17.31
C SER A 3 -46.38 -2.54 -16.14
N PRO A 4 -45.60 -2.73 -15.05
CA PRO A 4 -45.62 -1.79 -13.95
C PRO A 4 -45.01 -0.46 -14.39
N GLY A 5 -45.77 0.62 -14.20
CA GLY A 5 -45.39 1.98 -14.52
C GLY A 5 -44.09 2.38 -13.82
N ARG A 6 -43.16 2.86 -14.64
CA ARG A 6 -41.90 3.48 -14.22
C ARG A 6 -42.23 4.87 -13.68
N GLY A 7 -42.23 5.04 -12.36
CA GLY A 7 -42.49 6.36 -11.77
C GLY A 7 -42.80 6.34 -10.29
N THR A 8 -41.99 5.66 -9.46
CA THR A 8 -41.95 6.02 -8.05
C THR A 8 -41.24 7.36 -7.97
N ILE A 9 -42.01 8.46 -7.92
CA ILE A 9 -41.48 9.78 -7.58
C ILE A 9 -40.86 9.61 -6.19
N ALA A 10 -39.53 9.68 -6.11
CA ALA A 10 -38.85 9.66 -4.83
C ALA A 10 -39.43 10.83 -4.01
N PRO A 11 -39.78 10.62 -2.74
CA PRO A 11 -40.27 11.72 -1.90
C PRO A 11 -39.23 12.84 -1.90
N VAL A 12 -39.69 14.07 -2.10
CA VAL A 12 -38.85 15.27 -2.03
C VAL A 12 -38.19 15.28 -0.66
N ASP A 13 -36.86 15.41 -0.62
CA ASP A 13 -36.07 15.56 0.59
C ASP A 13 -35.53 17.00 0.67
N PRO A 14 -36.23 17.91 1.38
CA PRO A 14 -35.82 19.30 1.50
C PRO A 14 -34.44 19.47 2.14
N ALA A 15 -34.04 18.54 3.02
CA ALA A 15 -32.75 18.62 3.69
C ALA A 15 -31.62 18.33 2.70
N ALA A 16 -31.76 17.28 1.88
CA ALA A 16 -30.80 16.97 0.83
C ALA A 16 -30.67 18.12 -0.19
N ASP A 17 -31.80 18.69 -0.62
CA ASP A 17 -31.85 19.82 -1.54
C ASP A 17 -31.12 21.06 -0.98
N LEU A 18 -31.35 21.39 0.30
CA LEU A 18 -30.64 22.49 0.98
C LEU A 18 -29.14 22.24 1.10
N VAL A 19 -28.73 21.01 1.42
CA VAL A 19 -27.32 20.62 1.47
C VAL A 19 -26.68 20.75 0.10
N LEU A 20 -27.34 20.32 -0.97
CA LEU A 20 -26.84 20.48 -2.34
C LEU A 20 -26.68 21.96 -2.69
N ARG A 21 -27.68 22.80 -2.39
CA ARG A 21 -27.59 24.25 -2.65
C ARG A 21 -26.46 24.93 -1.89
N LEU A 22 -26.28 24.60 -0.61
CA LEU A 22 -25.18 25.12 0.19
C LEU A 22 -23.83 24.62 -0.35
N ALA A 23 -23.72 23.34 -0.66
CA ALA A 23 -22.52 22.74 -1.21
C ALA A 23 -22.14 23.36 -2.56
N TYR A 24 -23.13 23.57 -3.44
CA TYR A 24 -22.93 24.22 -4.73
C TYR A 24 -22.49 25.67 -4.56
N TYR A 25 -23.12 26.44 -3.66
CA TYR A 25 -22.70 27.80 -3.33
C TYR A 25 -21.22 27.85 -2.93
N MET A 26 -20.79 26.94 -2.04
CA MET A 26 -19.39 26.87 -1.61
C MET A 26 -18.44 26.48 -2.76
N VAL A 27 -18.87 25.62 -3.69
CA VAL A 27 -18.09 25.21 -4.86
C VAL A 27 -17.92 26.34 -5.87
N THR A 28 -18.94 27.18 -6.03
CA THR A 28 -18.96 28.29 -7.01
C THR A 28 -18.79 29.65 -6.35
N GLU A 29 -18.20 29.70 -5.15
CA GLU A 29 -17.96 30.96 -4.46
C GLU A 29 -16.88 31.76 -5.20
N ASP A 30 -17.12 33.07 -5.37
CA ASP A 30 -16.16 33.98 -6.01
C ASP A 30 -15.11 34.44 -4.99
N PHE A 31 -13.88 34.68 -5.47
CA PHE A 31 -12.83 35.20 -4.60
C PHE A 31 -13.06 36.68 -4.30
N GLU A 32 -13.11 37.04 -3.03
CA GLU A 32 -13.08 38.44 -2.59
C GLU A 32 -11.67 39.01 -2.77
N ASP A 33 -11.55 40.16 -3.44
CA ASP A 33 -10.29 40.85 -3.75
C ASP A 33 -9.22 39.97 -4.42
N GLY A 34 -9.65 38.92 -5.13
CA GLY A 34 -8.77 37.93 -5.74
C GLY A 34 -8.00 37.04 -4.77
N ARG A 35 -8.43 36.97 -3.51
CA ARG A 35 -7.84 36.09 -2.50
C ARG A 35 -8.58 34.77 -2.46
N SER A 36 -7.92 33.68 -2.81
CA SER A 36 -8.51 32.34 -2.77
C SER A 36 -9.01 31.95 -1.37
N SER A 37 -8.29 32.36 -0.33
CA SER A 37 -8.61 32.12 1.09
C SER A 37 -9.88 32.81 1.60
N SER A 38 -10.50 33.69 0.81
CA SER A 38 -11.80 34.29 1.14
C SER A 38 -12.94 33.28 1.04
N THR A 39 -12.77 32.23 0.23
CA THR A 39 -13.80 31.21 0.04
C THR A 39 -13.75 30.14 1.12
N MET A 40 -14.94 29.66 1.51
CA MET A 40 -15.11 28.68 2.57
C MET A 40 -14.35 27.38 2.28
N LEU A 41 -14.40 26.87 1.04
CA LEU A 41 -13.76 25.61 0.68
C LEU A 41 -12.24 25.71 0.65
N VAL A 42 -11.68 26.81 0.13
CA VAL A 42 -10.23 27.01 0.13
C VAL A 42 -9.73 27.18 1.56
N PHE A 43 -10.42 27.98 2.37
CA PHE A 43 -10.10 28.14 3.79
C PHE A 43 -10.14 26.79 4.53
N PHE A 44 -11.21 26.02 4.37
CA PHE A 44 -11.33 24.69 4.95
C PHE A 44 -10.19 23.76 4.51
N SER A 45 -9.83 23.78 3.21
CA SER A 45 -8.72 22.98 2.69
C SER A 45 -7.38 23.34 3.37
N ALA A 46 -7.14 24.63 3.62
CA ALA A 46 -5.94 25.11 4.29
C ALA A 46 -5.86 24.63 5.74
N VAL A 47 -6.98 24.66 6.47
CA VAL A 47 -7.08 24.09 7.82
C VAL A 47 -6.78 22.59 7.82
N ARG A 48 -7.25 21.85 6.81
CA ARG A 48 -6.91 20.42 6.65
C ARG A 48 -5.43 20.17 6.32
N GLY A 49 -4.69 21.21 5.95
CA GLY A 49 -3.24 21.19 5.74
C GLY A 49 -2.41 21.34 7.02
N LEU A 50 -3.03 21.58 8.17
CA LEU A 50 -2.34 21.68 9.45
C LEU A 50 -2.06 20.28 10.04
N SER A 51 -0.96 20.17 10.79
CA SER A 51 -0.53 18.96 11.50
C SER A 51 -0.44 19.19 13.01
N GLY A 52 -0.64 18.14 13.79
CA GLY A 52 -0.73 18.22 15.25
C GLY A 52 -2.13 18.62 15.73
N THR A 53 -2.44 18.37 17.00
CA THR A 53 -3.76 18.67 17.59
C THR A 53 -4.03 20.16 17.71
N GLY A 54 -2.97 20.98 17.84
CA GLY A 54 -3.04 22.45 17.89
C GLY A 54 -2.65 23.17 16.60
N GLY A 55 -2.37 22.44 15.50
CA GLY A 55 -1.94 23.05 14.23
C GLY A 55 -0.52 23.62 14.25
N GLU A 56 0.39 23.02 15.03
CA GLU A 56 1.76 23.50 15.23
C GLU A 56 2.68 23.36 14.00
N GLY A 57 2.22 22.65 12.97
CA GLY A 57 2.97 22.48 11.73
C GLY A 57 2.10 22.29 10.51
N TYR A 58 2.74 22.14 9.36
CA TYR A 58 2.09 21.91 8.08
C TYR A 58 2.29 20.48 7.59
N LEU A 59 1.25 19.91 6.99
CA LEU A 59 1.34 18.64 6.31
C LEU A 59 2.30 18.75 5.12
N ARG A 60 3.16 17.75 5.00
CA ARG A 60 4.02 17.55 3.84
C ARG A 60 3.18 17.27 2.58
N PRO A 61 3.59 17.74 1.39
CA PRO A 61 2.96 17.45 0.10
C PRO A 61 2.41 16.04 -0.09
N HIS A 62 3.17 14.99 0.26
CA HIS A 62 2.69 13.60 0.12
C HIS A 62 1.47 13.26 0.99
N ARG A 63 1.22 13.99 2.09
CA ARG A 63 0.04 13.84 2.95
C ARG A 63 -1.09 14.81 2.58
N PHE A 64 -0.76 16.01 2.10
CA PHE A 64 -1.77 17.02 1.78
C PHE A 64 -2.40 16.82 0.39
N THR A 65 -1.62 16.44 -0.63
CA THR A 65 -2.14 16.24 -2.00
C THR A 65 -3.25 15.19 -2.12
N PRO A 66 -3.27 14.08 -1.34
CA PRO A 66 -4.43 13.18 -1.29
C PRO A 66 -5.69 13.84 -0.71
N ILE A 67 -5.56 14.78 0.25
CA ILE A 67 -6.70 15.52 0.80
C ILE A 67 -7.30 16.41 -0.29
N LEU A 68 -6.47 17.18 -0.99
CA LEU A 68 -6.91 18.00 -2.13
C LEU A 68 -7.57 17.15 -3.21
N SER A 69 -7.02 15.97 -3.53
CA SER A 69 -7.59 15.06 -4.53
C SER A 69 -9.00 14.59 -4.16
N ARG A 70 -9.27 14.34 -2.88
CA ARG A 70 -10.61 13.99 -2.39
C ARG A 70 -11.56 15.18 -2.46
N LEU A 71 -11.10 16.38 -2.10
CA LEU A 71 -11.91 17.60 -2.21
C LEU A 71 -12.29 17.87 -3.67
N ILE A 72 -11.32 17.81 -4.60
CA ILE A 72 -11.55 17.93 -6.05
C ILE A 72 -12.60 16.92 -6.53
N TYR A 73 -12.54 15.68 -6.06
CA TYR A 73 -13.53 14.67 -6.40
C TYR A 73 -14.93 15.05 -5.90
N CYS A 74 -15.07 15.45 -4.63
CA CYS A 74 -16.34 15.89 -4.07
C CYS A 74 -16.91 17.11 -4.82
N VAL A 75 -16.06 18.11 -5.12
CA VAL A 75 -16.43 19.30 -5.89
C VAL A 75 -17.00 18.90 -7.25
N ARG A 76 -16.36 17.98 -7.98
CA ARG A 76 -16.87 17.49 -9.27
C ARG A 76 -18.23 16.82 -9.16
N LEU A 77 -18.46 16.02 -8.11
CA LEU A 77 -19.75 15.36 -7.89
C LEU A 77 -20.86 16.37 -7.61
N ILE A 78 -20.60 17.30 -6.69
CA ILE A 78 -21.55 18.37 -6.33
C ILE A 78 -21.87 19.22 -7.58
N PHE A 79 -20.85 19.57 -8.36
CA PHE A 79 -21.00 20.37 -9.56
C PHE A 79 -21.86 19.67 -10.62
N ILE A 80 -21.62 18.38 -10.87
CA ILE A 80 -22.43 17.59 -11.82
C ILE A 80 -23.87 17.48 -11.34
N GLU A 81 -24.11 17.20 -10.06
CA GLU A 81 -25.47 17.10 -9.53
C GLU A 81 -26.19 18.44 -9.59
N ALA A 82 -25.53 19.56 -9.27
CA ALA A 82 -26.17 20.87 -9.33
C ALA A 82 -26.42 21.38 -10.77
N THR A 83 -25.65 20.92 -11.76
CA THR A 83 -25.77 21.38 -13.16
C THR A 83 -26.61 20.46 -14.03
N LEU A 84 -26.54 19.15 -13.81
CA LEU A 84 -27.21 18.12 -14.60
C LEU A 84 -27.73 16.97 -13.72
N PRO A 85 -28.60 17.26 -12.72
CA PRO A 85 -29.08 16.22 -11.83
C PRO A 85 -29.92 15.21 -12.61
N GLN A 86 -29.87 13.94 -12.17
CA GLN A 86 -30.70 12.91 -12.79
C GLN A 86 -32.19 13.12 -12.49
N PHE A 87 -32.50 13.63 -11.30
CA PHE A 87 -33.84 13.90 -10.81
C PHE A 87 -34.00 15.39 -10.50
N GLU A 88 -35.24 15.85 -10.34
CA GLU A 88 -35.49 17.25 -10.00
C GLU A 88 -35.30 17.48 -8.50
N HIS A 89 -34.61 18.58 -8.14
CA HIS A 89 -34.53 19.09 -6.77
C HIS A 89 -35.52 20.25 -6.62
N SER A 90 -36.79 19.90 -6.43
CA SER A 90 -37.90 20.85 -6.45
C SER A 90 -37.82 21.91 -5.34
N TYR A 91 -37.21 21.60 -4.18
CA TYR A 91 -37.16 22.56 -3.07
C TYR A 91 -36.19 23.72 -3.32
N VAL A 92 -35.19 23.50 -4.17
CA VAL A 92 -34.17 24.50 -4.55
C VAL A 92 -34.27 24.95 -6.00
N ASN A 93 -35.35 24.59 -6.69
CA ASN A 93 -35.64 24.94 -8.08
C ASN A 93 -34.55 24.50 -9.08
N ILE A 94 -33.97 23.32 -8.89
CA ILE A 94 -33.04 22.73 -9.86
C ILE A 94 -33.79 21.65 -10.64
N ALA A 95 -34.02 21.92 -11.93
CA ALA A 95 -34.70 20.99 -12.82
C ALA A 95 -33.82 19.75 -13.11
N CYS A 96 -34.48 18.61 -13.36
CA CYS A 96 -33.78 17.43 -13.88
C CYS A 96 -33.10 17.72 -15.22
N ARG A 97 -32.00 17.01 -15.51
CA ARG A 97 -31.21 17.21 -16.73
C ARG A 97 -32.07 17.05 -18.01
N PRO A 98 -31.86 17.90 -19.03
CA PRO A 98 -32.57 17.77 -20.30
C PRO A 98 -32.17 16.49 -21.03
N ARG A 99 -33.02 15.99 -21.94
CA ARG A 99 -32.71 14.79 -22.75
C ARG A 99 -31.56 14.99 -23.74
N HIS A 100 -31.35 16.21 -24.20
CA HIS A 100 -30.34 16.59 -25.20
C HIS A 100 -29.61 17.85 -24.72
N GLY A 101 -28.44 18.15 -25.28
CA GLY A 101 -27.67 19.36 -24.95
C GLY A 101 -26.88 19.30 -23.64
N GLN A 102 -26.90 18.17 -22.92
CA GLN A 102 -26.21 18.01 -21.62
C GLN A 102 -24.72 18.38 -21.69
N LEU A 103 -24.02 17.96 -22.74
CA LEU A 103 -22.60 18.26 -22.90
C LEU A 103 -22.33 19.76 -23.08
N GLU A 104 -23.19 20.46 -23.83
CA GLU A 104 -23.06 21.90 -24.04
C GLU A 104 -23.30 22.67 -22.73
N THR A 105 -24.34 22.28 -21.97
CA THR A 105 -24.63 22.82 -20.64
C THR A 105 -23.46 22.61 -19.68
N LEU A 106 -22.93 21.38 -19.61
CA LEU A 106 -21.80 21.06 -18.74
C LEU A 106 -20.55 21.85 -19.14
N ASN A 107 -20.22 21.89 -20.44
CA ASN A 107 -19.04 22.60 -20.92
C ASN A 107 -19.14 24.11 -20.71
N ALA A 108 -20.35 24.69 -20.79
CA ALA A 108 -20.57 26.09 -20.45
C ALA A 108 -20.31 26.34 -18.97
N ALA A 109 -20.89 25.52 -18.08
CA ALA A 109 -20.69 25.64 -16.64
C ALA A 109 -19.23 25.40 -16.23
N CYS A 110 -18.57 24.39 -16.81
CA CYS A 110 -17.17 24.09 -16.53
C CYS A 110 -16.24 25.24 -16.93
N ARG A 111 -16.46 25.88 -18.08
CA ARG A 111 -15.66 27.04 -18.51
C ARG A 111 -15.77 28.22 -17.56
N ASP A 112 -16.91 28.40 -16.91
CA ASP A 112 -17.14 29.46 -15.94
C ASP A 112 -16.48 29.18 -14.59
N ARG A 113 -16.58 27.94 -14.08
CA ARG A 113 -16.28 27.63 -12.67
C ARG A 113 -15.29 26.51 -12.40
N MET A 114 -14.92 25.69 -13.39
CA MET A 114 -14.13 24.47 -13.17
C MET A 114 -12.81 24.41 -13.96
N CYS A 115 -12.61 25.33 -14.91
CA CYS A 115 -11.41 25.39 -15.73
C CYS A 115 -10.27 26.19 -15.08
N ASP A 116 -9.05 25.97 -15.58
CA ASP A 116 -7.86 26.68 -15.13
C ASP A 116 -7.97 28.19 -15.39
N GLY A 117 -7.50 28.99 -14.44
CA GLY A 117 -7.59 30.45 -14.48
C GLY A 117 -8.94 31.04 -14.08
N THR A 118 -9.92 30.21 -13.68
CA THR A 118 -11.15 30.70 -13.05
C THR A 118 -10.87 31.13 -11.61
N MET A 119 -11.50 32.21 -11.13
CA MET A 119 -11.39 32.65 -9.72
C MET A 119 -12.32 31.81 -8.83
N SER A 120 -12.12 30.49 -8.86
CA SER A 120 -12.96 29.50 -8.20
C SER A 120 -12.16 28.60 -7.24
N PRO A 121 -12.80 28.04 -6.21
CA PRO A 121 -12.17 27.04 -5.34
C PRO A 121 -11.60 25.84 -6.11
N MET A 122 -12.23 25.45 -7.21
CA MET A 122 -11.78 24.34 -8.05
C MET A 122 -10.39 24.61 -8.65
N TRP A 123 -10.19 25.79 -9.22
CA TRP A 123 -8.90 26.18 -9.79
C TRP A 123 -7.81 26.22 -8.72
N GLU A 124 -8.09 26.80 -7.55
CA GLU A 124 -7.12 26.85 -6.47
C GLU A 124 -6.69 25.45 -6.03
N PHE A 125 -7.63 24.50 -5.93
CA PHE A 125 -7.30 23.11 -5.60
C PHE A 125 -6.41 22.45 -6.65
N PHE A 126 -6.63 22.69 -7.94
CA PHE A 126 -5.74 22.20 -8.99
C PHE A 126 -4.35 22.83 -8.90
N SER A 127 -4.28 24.16 -8.77
CA SER A 127 -3.03 24.90 -8.60
C SER A 127 -2.21 24.36 -7.43
N LEU A 128 -2.84 24.20 -6.26
CA LEU A 128 -2.21 23.62 -5.07
C LEU A 128 -1.81 22.15 -5.25
N LEU A 129 -2.63 21.35 -5.94
CA LEU A 129 -2.33 19.95 -6.20
C LEU A 129 -1.11 19.79 -7.11
N ASP A 130 -1.02 20.60 -8.16
CA ASP A 130 0.09 20.57 -9.11
C ASP A 130 1.37 21.14 -8.48
N TYR A 131 1.25 22.21 -7.71
CA TYR A 131 2.35 22.70 -6.87
C TYR A 131 2.84 21.61 -5.90
N GLY A 132 1.93 20.96 -5.18
CA GLY A 132 2.27 19.88 -4.25
C GLY A 132 2.90 18.67 -4.94
N ARG A 133 2.44 18.30 -6.14
CA ARG A 133 3.05 17.23 -6.94
C ARG A 133 4.46 17.57 -7.41
N ALA A 134 4.69 18.82 -7.82
CA ALA A 134 6.03 19.29 -8.17
C ALA A 134 6.95 19.26 -6.95
N LEU A 135 6.48 19.77 -5.80
CA LEU A 135 7.24 19.81 -4.56
C LEU A 135 7.53 18.41 -4.02
N ARG A 136 6.60 17.45 -4.17
CA ARG A 136 6.78 16.04 -3.77
C ARG A 136 7.99 15.38 -4.45
N ARG A 137 8.39 15.83 -5.64
CA ARG A 137 9.60 15.31 -6.31
C ARG A 137 10.90 15.75 -5.63
N SER A 138 10.85 16.85 -4.86
CA SER A 138 11.96 17.37 -4.06
C SER A 138 11.92 16.92 -2.59
N GLU A 139 10.78 16.39 -2.13
CA GLU A 139 10.73 15.67 -0.86
C GLU A 139 11.54 14.39 -1.05
N GLY A 140 12.73 14.36 -0.45
CA GLY A 140 13.54 13.13 -0.36
C GLY A 140 12.71 11.95 0.17
N PRO A 141 13.22 10.71 0.03
CA PRO A 141 12.49 9.53 0.48
C PRO A 141 11.94 9.75 1.89
N VAL A 142 10.65 9.48 2.08
CA VAL A 142 10.04 9.47 3.41
C VAL A 142 10.86 8.47 4.22
N TYR A 143 11.66 8.94 5.17
CA TYR A 143 12.44 8.06 6.03
C TYR A 143 11.45 7.30 6.89
N HIS A 144 11.12 6.08 6.45
CA HIS A 144 10.27 5.16 7.19
C HIS A 144 11.03 4.53 8.36
N PHE A 145 12.35 4.72 8.43
CA PHE A 145 13.21 4.07 9.39
C PHE A 145 13.94 5.11 10.25
N TYR A 146 13.92 4.90 11.55
CA TYR A 146 14.64 5.68 12.54
C TYR A 146 15.60 4.77 13.30
N TRP A 147 16.83 5.22 13.47
CA TRP A 147 17.77 4.57 14.37
C TRP A 147 17.68 5.24 15.74
N SER A 148 17.71 4.45 16.81
CA SER A 148 17.99 4.97 18.15
C SER A 148 19.39 5.59 18.20
N GLU A 149 19.61 6.54 19.11
CA GLU A 149 20.90 7.26 19.21
C GLU A 149 22.09 6.32 19.47
N ASP A 150 21.86 5.20 20.15
CA ASP A 150 22.84 4.15 20.42
C ASP A 150 23.04 3.16 19.25
N GLY A 151 22.29 3.34 18.15
CA GLY A 151 22.32 2.48 16.97
C GLY A 151 21.84 1.04 17.22
N GLN A 152 21.17 0.76 18.34
CA GLN A 152 20.74 -0.60 18.69
C GLN A 152 19.35 -0.97 18.20
N THR A 153 18.52 0.02 17.87
CA THR A 153 17.12 -0.20 17.50
C THR A 153 16.78 0.54 16.23
N LEU A 154 16.27 -0.20 15.25
CA LEU A 154 15.68 0.33 14.02
C LEU A 154 14.16 0.35 14.20
N SER A 155 13.49 1.49 14.08
CA SER A 155 12.03 1.61 14.18
C SER A 155 11.39 2.11 12.89
N TRP A 156 10.20 1.63 12.57
CA TRP A 156 9.39 2.09 11.44
C TRP A 156 7.90 2.17 11.78
N ASP A 157 7.18 2.97 11.00
CA ASP A 157 5.72 3.17 11.12
C ASP A 157 5.22 3.46 12.55
N SER A 158 6.08 4.11 13.36
CA SER A 158 5.85 4.52 14.75
C SER A 158 5.54 3.42 15.78
N GLN A 159 5.34 2.17 15.37
CA GLN A 159 4.98 1.05 16.25
C GLN A 159 5.95 -0.13 16.14
N ASP A 160 6.49 -0.36 14.95
CA ASP A 160 7.34 -1.50 14.70
C ASP A 160 8.80 -1.15 14.98
N HIS A 161 9.53 -2.14 15.49
CA HIS A 161 10.96 -1.99 15.77
C HIS A 161 11.68 -3.33 15.68
N LEU A 162 12.96 -3.25 15.31
CA LEU A 162 13.89 -4.35 15.24
C LEU A 162 15.15 -3.96 16.01
N THR A 163 15.43 -4.71 17.07
CA THR A 163 16.68 -4.55 17.81
C THR A 163 17.81 -5.33 17.13
N MET A 164 19.04 -4.85 17.27
CA MET A 164 20.22 -5.58 16.78
C MET A 164 20.38 -6.95 17.44
N THR A 165 19.85 -7.15 18.65
CA THR A 165 19.79 -8.46 19.31
C THR A 165 18.86 -9.41 18.58
N GLN A 166 17.64 -8.97 18.22
CA GLN A 166 16.70 -9.77 17.43
C GLN A 166 17.25 -10.06 16.03
N PHE A 167 17.91 -9.08 15.40
CA PHE A 167 18.53 -9.29 14.10
C PHE A 167 19.62 -10.37 14.17
N ARG A 168 20.51 -10.31 15.17
CA ARG A 168 21.55 -11.34 15.38
C ARG A 168 20.95 -12.69 15.75
N SER A 169 19.87 -12.72 16.54
CA SER A 169 19.23 -13.97 16.93
C SER A 169 18.60 -14.69 15.75
N LEU A 170 18.17 -13.96 14.71
CA LEU A 170 17.65 -14.56 13.48
C LEU A 170 18.70 -15.42 12.77
N ALA A 171 19.95 -14.94 12.66
CA ALA A 171 21.04 -15.73 12.09
C ALA A 171 21.37 -16.96 12.95
N HIS A 172 21.38 -16.80 14.27
CA HIS A 172 21.62 -17.92 15.19
C HIS A 172 20.51 -18.98 15.12
N GLU A 173 19.24 -18.55 15.06
CA GLU A 173 18.11 -19.47 14.97
C GLU A 173 18.08 -20.16 13.61
N ALA A 174 18.38 -19.45 12.51
CA ALA A 174 18.53 -20.07 11.19
C ALA A 174 19.63 -21.15 11.20
N LEU A 175 20.80 -20.87 11.78
CA LEU A 175 21.88 -21.84 11.92
C LEU A 175 21.49 -23.02 12.82
N ARG A 176 20.79 -22.75 13.92
CA ARG A 176 20.30 -23.79 14.86
C ARG A 176 19.32 -24.72 14.17
N GLN A 177 18.37 -24.17 13.42
CA GLN A 177 17.39 -24.95 12.67
C GLN A 177 18.05 -25.74 11.54
N ALA A 178 18.92 -25.10 10.74
CA ALA A 178 19.67 -25.79 9.69
C ALA A 178 20.52 -26.94 10.25
N SER A 179 21.22 -26.71 11.36
CA SER A 179 21.98 -27.76 12.07
C SER A 179 21.09 -28.89 12.56
N ALA A 180 19.92 -28.57 13.12
CA ALA A 180 18.96 -29.58 13.59
C ALA A 180 18.39 -30.40 12.42
N TYR A 181 18.06 -29.76 11.30
CA TYR A 181 17.62 -30.46 10.09
C TYR A 181 18.73 -31.30 9.47
N CYS A 182 19.97 -30.80 9.38
CA CYS A 182 21.11 -31.58 8.94
C CYS A 182 21.29 -32.83 9.82
N LYS A 183 21.32 -32.69 11.15
CA LYS A 183 21.42 -33.84 12.05
C LYS A 183 20.31 -34.86 11.81
N ARG A 184 19.07 -34.40 11.65
CA ARG A 184 17.93 -35.27 11.35
C ARG A 184 18.07 -35.97 10.00
N LEU A 185 18.47 -35.26 8.94
CA LEU A 185 18.69 -35.81 7.60
C LEU A 185 19.85 -36.80 7.58
N MET A 186 20.86 -36.57 8.41
CA MET A 186 21.98 -37.47 8.58
C MET A 186 21.68 -38.62 9.55
N TYR A 187 20.45 -38.77 10.07
CA TYR A 187 20.12 -39.79 11.08
C TYR A 187 21.08 -39.78 12.29
N ASP A 188 21.42 -38.58 12.76
CA ASP A 188 22.42 -38.32 13.81
C ASP A 188 23.80 -38.91 13.50
N TRP A 189 24.09 -39.17 12.22
CA TRP A 189 25.43 -39.47 11.72
C TRP A 189 26.24 -38.19 11.62
N ASP A 190 27.36 -38.23 12.33
CA ASP A 190 28.37 -37.20 12.35
C ASP A 190 29.66 -37.88 11.88
N PRO A 191 29.99 -37.80 10.59
CA PRO A 191 31.31 -38.21 10.13
C PRO A 191 32.28 -37.23 10.80
N GLY A 192 33.04 -37.70 11.80
CA GLY A 192 33.92 -36.85 12.60
C GLY A 192 34.83 -35.98 11.74
N ASP A 193 35.35 -34.86 12.29
CA ASP A 193 36.05 -33.75 11.59
C ASP A 193 36.49 -34.03 10.14
N VAL A 194 35.53 -33.93 9.22
CA VAL A 194 35.82 -33.80 7.80
C VAL A 194 36.36 -32.39 7.62
N ASP A 195 37.64 -32.28 7.25
CA ASP A 195 38.25 -30.99 6.97
C ASP A 195 37.66 -30.39 5.68
N LEU A 196 36.56 -29.65 5.84
CA LEU A 196 35.84 -29.01 4.75
C LEU A 196 36.71 -28.03 3.94
N ALA A 197 37.79 -27.51 4.52
CA ALA A 197 38.71 -26.62 3.80
C ALA A 197 39.53 -27.37 2.75
N ASN A 198 39.75 -28.67 2.95
CA ASN A 198 40.53 -29.53 2.07
C ASN A 198 39.68 -30.50 1.23
N VAL A 199 38.34 -30.42 1.33
CA VAL A 199 37.44 -31.19 0.46
C VAL A 199 37.65 -30.76 -0.98
N ARG A 200 37.96 -31.75 -1.83
CA ARG A 200 38.15 -31.60 -3.26
C ARG A 200 36.84 -31.89 -3.98
N ASP A 201 36.32 -30.88 -4.67
CA ASP A 201 35.15 -31.05 -5.55
C ASP A 201 35.48 -30.50 -6.95
N ARG A 202 35.37 -31.35 -7.97
CA ARG A 202 35.57 -30.99 -9.36
C ARG A 202 34.23 -30.79 -10.05
N LEU A 203 33.59 -29.67 -9.78
CA LEU A 203 32.29 -29.28 -10.35
C LEU A 203 32.24 -29.26 -11.89
N SER A 204 33.39 -29.17 -12.56
CA SER A 204 33.50 -29.24 -14.03
C SER A 204 33.42 -30.66 -14.59
N THR A 205 33.43 -31.67 -13.73
CA THR A 205 33.42 -33.08 -14.11
C THR A 205 32.00 -33.53 -14.40
N THR A 206 31.73 -33.88 -15.65
CA THR A 206 30.43 -34.38 -16.12
C THR A 206 30.39 -35.90 -16.28
N THR A 207 31.42 -36.61 -15.81
CA THR A 207 31.42 -38.08 -15.83
C THR A 207 30.29 -38.61 -14.97
N ASN A 208 29.50 -39.52 -15.55
CA ASN A 208 28.40 -40.17 -14.85
C ASN A 208 28.91 -40.88 -13.59
N GLY A 209 28.24 -40.64 -12.45
CA GLY A 209 28.59 -41.21 -11.15
C GLY A 209 29.62 -40.42 -10.34
N TYR A 210 30.18 -39.32 -10.86
CA TYR A 210 31.07 -38.47 -10.07
C TYR A 210 30.30 -37.61 -9.07
N SER A 211 30.79 -37.59 -7.84
CA SER A 211 30.42 -36.68 -6.74
C SER A 211 31.67 -36.41 -5.91
N PHE A 212 31.73 -35.31 -5.16
CA PHE A 212 32.83 -35.08 -4.21
C PHE A 212 33.00 -36.25 -3.21
N VAL A 213 31.92 -36.98 -2.90
CA VAL A 213 31.96 -38.20 -2.05
C VAL A 213 32.84 -39.30 -2.67
N SER A 214 32.86 -39.38 -4.01
CA SER A 214 33.65 -40.36 -4.77
C SER A 214 35.09 -39.92 -5.07
N ASP A 215 35.51 -38.71 -4.66
CA ASP A 215 36.89 -38.28 -4.85
C ASP A 215 37.78 -38.93 -3.77
N PRO A 216 38.79 -39.75 -4.15
CA PRO A 216 39.64 -40.47 -3.18
C PRO A 216 40.36 -39.54 -2.20
N ALA A 217 40.59 -38.28 -2.58
CA ALA A 217 41.23 -37.30 -1.71
C ALA A 217 40.39 -36.93 -0.48
N ASN A 218 39.07 -37.16 -0.53
CA ASN A 218 38.15 -36.78 0.55
C ASN A 218 37.95 -37.90 1.57
N GLY A 219 38.29 -39.15 1.24
CA GLY A 219 38.13 -40.28 2.16
C GLY A 219 36.68 -40.60 2.53
N LEU A 220 35.71 -40.20 1.70
CA LEU A 220 34.27 -40.33 1.96
C LEU A 220 33.59 -41.50 1.20
N GLU A 221 34.37 -42.32 0.50
CA GLU A 221 33.86 -43.31 -0.46
C GLU A 221 32.85 -44.29 0.14
N ASP A 222 33.09 -44.75 1.38
CA ASP A 222 32.21 -45.68 2.09
C ASP A 222 31.21 -44.99 3.04
N ALA A 223 31.27 -43.66 3.16
CA ALA A 223 30.52 -42.91 4.16
C ALA A 223 29.00 -42.99 3.93
N TYR A 224 28.57 -43.17 2.67
CA TYR A 224 27.17 -43.41 2.33
C TYR A 224 26.64 -44.76 2.87
N LEU A 225 27.49 -45.78 3.01
CA LEU A 225 27.08 -47.10 3.53
C LEU A 225 26.74 -46.99 5.02
N GLU A 226 27.54 -46.26 5.79
CA GLU A 226 27.28 -46.00 7.20
C GLU A 226 25.98 -45.23 7.40
N LEU A 227 25.80 -44.16 6.62
CA LEU A 227 24.58 -43.37 6.64
C LEU A 227 23.36 -44.20 6.24
N PHE A 228 23.48 -45.02 5.19
CA PHE A 228 22.41 -45.90 4.73
C PHE A 228 22.03 -46.94 5.80
N MET A 229 23.00 -47.57 6.46
CA MET A 229 22.73 -48.48 7.56
C MET A 229 22.00 -47.77 8.71
N ARG A 230 22.42 -46.56 9.10
CA ARG A 230 21.72 -45.78 10.13
C ARG A 230 20.31 -45.38 9.71
N ALA A 231 20.12 -44.99 8.46
CA ALA A 231 18.80 -44.71 7.89
C ALA A 231 17.89 -45.95 7.96
N CYS A 232 18.42 -47.15 7.72
CA CYS A 232 17.66 -48.38 7.83
C CYS A 232 17.23 -48.72 9.26
N VAL A 233 18.08 -48.46 10.26
CA VAL A 233 17.82 -48.85 11.66
C VAL A 233 17.28 -47.73 12.55
N SER A 234 17.10 -46.52 12.00
CA SER A 234 16.65 -45.36 12.77
C SER A 234 15.25 -45.58 13.40
N PRO A 235 15.09 -45.33 14.72
CA PRO A 235 13.84 -45.60 15.42
C PRO A 235 12.71 -44.61 15.13
N VAL A 236 13.03 -43.40 14.62
CA VAL A 236 12.04 -42.33 14.41
C VAL A 236 11.52 -42.31 12.97
N ASP A 237 12.42 -42.31 11.98
CA ASP A 237 12.11 -42.17 10.56
C ASP A 237 12.86 -43.23 9.70
N GLY A 238 13.05 -44.44 10.24
CA GLY A 238 13.82 -45.49 9.59
C GLY A 238 13.20 -46.01 8.29
N LEU A 239 14.04 -46.27 7.28
CA LEU A 239 13.62 -46.81 5.97
C LEU A 239 13.05 -48.23 6.08
N LEU A 240 13.58 -49.04 7.01
CA LEU A 240 13.04 -50.35 7.33
C LEU A 240 12.08 -50.20 8.51
N ARG A 241 10.83 -49.82 8.23
CA ARG A 241 9.77 -49.98 9.22
C ARG A 241 9.65 -51.47 9.51
N LYS A 242 9.83 -51.87 10.78
CA LYS A 242 9.27 -53.14 11.26
C LYS A 242 7.76 -53.04 11.01
N GLN A 243 7.27 -53.67 9.94
CA GLN A 243 5.86 -54.07 9.91
C GLN A 243 5.69 -55.01 11.10
N GLY A 244 5.09 -54.50 12.17
CA GLY A 244 4.54 -55.36 13.21
C GLY A 244 3.57 -56.30 12.52
N ARG A 245 3.94 -57.58 12.43
CA ARG A 245 2.94 -58.64 12.43
C ARG A 245 2.42 -58.71 13.85
N ASP A 246 1.10 -58.62 13.94
CA ASP A 246 0.20 -58.79 15.09
C ASP A 246 0.76 -59.59 16.27
#